data_AF-A0A7J8ZNN0-F1
#
_entry.id   AF-A0A7J8ZNN0-F1
#
_cell.length_a   1.000
_cell.length_b   1.000
_cell.length_c   1.000
_cell.angle_alpha   90.00
_cell.angle_beta   90.00
_cell.angle_gamma   90.00
#
_symmetry.space_group_name_H-M   'P 1'
#
loop_
_entity.id
_entity.type
_entity.pdbx_description
1 polymer ?
#
loop_
_entity_poly.entity_id
_entity_poly.type
_entity_poly.pdbx_seq_one_letter_code
_entity_poly.pdbx_strand_id
1 'polypeptide(L)'
;FEEPEAPGSRSFFTEIIASISDIKFAKDGRYILSRDYMTLKLWDINMDSGPVATFQVHEYLRPKLCDLYENDSIFDKFECCLSGDGLRVATGSYSNLFRVFGCAPGSTEATTLEASKNPMRRQVQTPSRPSRSLNSITRVVRRGTETLGVDANGNSLDFTTKLLHLAWHPTENLIACVAANSLYMYYA
;
A
#
# COMPACT_ATOMS: atom_id res chain seq x y z
N PHE A 1 -7.54 15.08 14.41
CA PHE A 1 -7.55 15.75 13.10
C PHE A 1 -8.61 15.09 12.25
N GLU A 2 -9.45 15.87 11.58
CA GLU A 2 -10.44 15.40 10.60
C GLU A 2 -10.13 16.16 9.31
N GLU A 3 -9.80 15.45 8.23
CA GLU A 3 -9.39 16.08 6.98
C GLU A 3 -10.64 16.73 6.34
N PRO A 4 -10.64 18.05 6.09
CA PRO A 4 -11.81 18.72 5.52
C PRO A 4 -12.08 18.19 4.10
N GLU A 5 -13.23 17.53 3.93
CA GLU A 5 -13.60 16.91 2.65
C GLU A 5 -14.07 17.96 1.63
N ALA A 6 -13.67 17.76 0.36
CA ALA A 6 -14.23 18.54 -0.74
C ALA A 6 -15.71 18.18 -0.94
N PRO A 7 -16.61 19.17 -1.19
CA PRO A 7 -18.02 18.88 -1.46
C PRO A 7 -18.15 17.95 -2.68
N GLY A 8 -18.66 16.73 -2.47
CA GLY A 8 -18.90 15.74 -3.52
C GLY A 8 -17.94 14.55 -3.59
N SER A 9 -16.92 14.46 -2.72
CA SER A 9 -15.99 13.31 -2.66
C SER A 9 -16.46 12.16 -1.75
N ARG A 10 -17.61 12.32 -1.06
CA ARG A 10 -18.10 11.32 -0.10
C ARG A 10 -18.73 10.14 -0.83
N SER A 11 -17.93 9.10 -1.02
CA SER A 11 -18.39 7.77 -1.39
C SER A 11 -18.73 6.98 -0.13
N PHE A 12 -19.64 6.00 -0.21
CA PHE A 12 -19.87 5.03 0.87
C PHE A 12 -18.55 4.40 1.37
N PHE A 13 -17.61 4.15 0.47
CA PHE A 13 -16.32 3.56 0.80
C PHE A 13 -15.37 4.50 1.54
N THR A 14 -15.59 5.82 1.52
CA THR A 14 -14.66 6.80 2.11
C THR A 14 -14.43 6.52 3.59
N GLU A 15 -15.50 6.26 4.35
CA GLU A 15 -15.40 5.95 5.78
C GLU A 15 -14.74 4.60 6.04
N ILE A 16 -15.02 3.60 5.19
CA ILE A 16 -14.46 2.26 5.30
C ILE A 16 -12.95 2.29 5.11
N ILE A 17 -12.48 2.90 4.01
CA ILE A 17 -11.05 2.93 3.67
C ILE A 17 -10.25 3.92 4.53
N ALA A 18 -10.91 4.90 5.17
CA ALA A 18 -10.29 5.83 6.11
C ALA A 18 -10.05 5.22 7.50
N SER A 19 -10.60 4.03 7.77
CA SER A 19 -10.34 3.31 9.03
C SER A 19 -8.84 2.99 9.16
N ILE A 20 -8.25 3.40 10.28
CA ILE A 20 -6.84 3.15 10.59
C ILE A 20 -6.67 1.70 11.04
N SER A 21 -5.75 0.96 10.40
CA SER A 21 -5.43 -0.43 10.73
C SER A 21 -4.26 -0.55 11.71
N ASP A 22 -3.29 0.37 11.67
CA ASP A 22 -2.09 0.33 12.51
C ASP A 22 -1.50 1.74 12.76
N ILE A 23 -0.81 1.88 13.90
CA ILE A 23 -0.06 3.08 14.29
C ILE A 23 1.28 2.72 14.93
N LYS A 24 2.32 3.51 14.66
CA LYS A 24 3.68 3.31 15.21
C LYS A 24 4.34 4.66 15.51
N PHE A 25 4.99 4.76 16.66
CA PHE A 25 5.93 5.88 16.90
C PHE A 25 7.23 5.64 16.14
N ALA A 26 7.80 6.73 15.61
CA ALA A 26 9.20 6.76 15.22
C ALA A 26 10.10 6.58 16.45
N LYS A 27 11.32 6.09 16.23
CA LYS A 27 12.28 5.79 17.30
C LYS A 27 12.65 7.02 18.14
N ASP A 28 12.65 8.21 17.53
CA ASP A 28 12.91 9.48 18.21
C ASP A 28 11.70 10.03 18.99
N GLY A 29 10.54 9.38 18.87
CA GLY A 29 9.29 9.77 19.51
C GLY A 29 8.62 11.01 18.92
N ARG A 30 9.24 11.70 17.94
CA ARG A 30 8.70 12.93 17.35
C ARG A 30 7.59 12.65 16.35
N TYR A 31 7.72 11.56 15.59
CA TYR A 31 6.79 11.26 14.53
C TYR A 31 5.91 10.05 14.85
N ILE A 32 4.70 10.05 14.31
CA ILE A 32 3.76 8.92 14.33
C ILE A 32 3.52 8.51 12.88
N LEU A 33 3.59 7.22 12.57
CA LEU A 33 3.14 6.66 11.32
C LEU A 33 1.78 6.01 11.55
N SER A 34 0.81 6.27 10.67
CA SER A 34 -0.46 5.56 10.64
C SER A 34 -0.70 4.92 9.27
N ARG A 35 -1.36 3.77 9.26
CA ARG A 35 -1.83 3.09 8.05
C ARG A 35 -3.35 3.10 8.02
N ASP A 36 -3.94 3.65 6.97
CA ASP A 36 -5.32 3.38 6.59
C ASP A 36 -5.33 2.37 5.42
N TYR A 37 -6.49 2.04 4.84
CA TYR A 37 -6.53 1.03 3.79
C TYR A 37 -5.66 1.43 2.59
N MET A 38 -5.72 2.68 2.13
CA MET A 38 -5.08 3.13 0.88
C MET A 38 -3.72 3.80 1.06
N THR A 39 -3.43 4.34 2.25
CA THR A 39 -2.33 5.29 2.49
C THR A 39 -1.56 5.03 3.77
N LEU A 40 -0.28 5.42 3.74
CA LEU A 40 0.48 5.72 4.95
C LEU A 40 0.49 7.23 5.18
N LYS A 41 0.35 7.65 6.44
CA LYS A 41 0.45 9.06 6.83
C LYS A 41 1.47 9.20 7.95
N LEU A 42 2.43 10.11 7.77
CA LEU A 42 3.42 10.49 8.78
C LEU A 42 2.98 11.78 9.45
N TRP A 43 2.97 11.82 10.77
CA TRP A 43 2.50 12.93 11.60
C TRP A 43 3.64 13.43 12.48
N ASP A 44 3.77 14.75 12.64
CA ASP A 44 4.65 15.34 13.66
C ASP A 44 3.79 15.66 14.88
N ILE A 45 4.18 15.19 16.07
CA ILE A 45 3.41 15.44 17.30
C ILE A 45 3.27 16.94 17.64
N ASN A 46 4.11 17.79 17.06
CA ASN A 46 4.08 19.24 17.26
C ASN A 46 3.30 19.98 16.15
N MET A 47 2.70 19.26 15.19
CA MET A 47 1.89 19.82 14.12
C MET A 47 0.50 19.18 14.12
N ASP A 48 -0.51 19.95 14.51
CA ASP A 48 -1.90 19.50 14.61
C ASP A 48 -2.73 19.73 13.33
N SER A 49 -2.16 20.44 12.35
CA SER A 49 -2.83 20.81 11.09
C SER A 49 -3.00 19.65 10.10
N GLY A 50 -2.39 18.50 10.33
CA GLY A 50 -2.46 17.34 9.43
C GLY A 50 -1.16 16.53 9.38
N PRO A 51 -1.10 15.49 8.53
CA PRO A 51 0.12 14.72 8.33
C PRO A 51 1.18 15.57 7.59
N VAL A 52 2.45 15.39 7.96
CA VAL A 52 3.60 16.01 7.28
C VAL A 52 3.95 15.32 5.96
N ALA A 53 3.53 14.06 5.79
CA ALA A 53 3.66 13.33 4.54
C ALA A 53 2.55 12.27 4.39
N THR A 54 2.11 12.04 3.15
CA THR A 54 1.12 11.02 2.79
C THR A 54 1.64 10.20 1.62
N PHE A 55 1.64 8.87 1.76
CA PHE A 55 2.15 7.94 0.75
C PHE A 55 1.03 7.05 0.23
N GLN A 56 0.81 7.06 -1.09
CA GLN A 56 -0.19 6.21 -1.74
C GLN A 56 0.34 4.79 -1.88
N VAL A 57 -0.31 3.80 -1.26
CA VAL A 57 0.19 2.43 -1.21
C VAL A 57 -0.20 1.66 -2.47
N HIS A 58 -1.50 1.56 -2.74
CA HIS A 58 -2.05 0.75 -3.83
C HIS A 58 -3.25 1.41 -4.49
N GLU A 59 -3.00 2.61 -5.01
CA GLU A 59 -3.99 3.47 -5.68
C GLU A 59 -4.80 2.76 -6.79
N TYR A 60 -4.18 1.78 -7.45
CA TYR A 60 -4.82 0.93 -8.45
C TYR A 60 -6.02 0.10 -7.95
N LEU A 61 -6.24 0.04 -6.62
CA LEU A 61 -7.40 -0.62 -6.02
C LEU A 61 -8.64 0.26 -5.95
N ARG A 62 -8.55 1.59 -6.09
CA ARG A 62 -9.72 2.48 -6.00
C ARG A 62 -10.88 2.07 -6.93
N PRO A 63 -10.64 1.68 -8.19
CA PRO A 63 -11.72 1.22 -9.07
C PRO A 63 -12.34 -0.14 -8.67
N LYS A 64 -11.72 -0.88 -7.75
CA LYS A 64 -12.09 -2.25 -7.34
C LYS A 64 -12.70 -2.31 -5.93
N LEU A 65 -12.97 -1.16 -5.29
CA LEU A 65 -13.46 -1.11 -3.91
C LEU A 65 -14.79 -1.84 -3.71
N CYS A 66 -15.67 -1.86 -4.72
CA CYS A 66 -16.91 -2.65 -4.66
C CYS A 66 -16.59 -4.15 -4.56
N ASP A 67 -15.75 -4.68 -5.46
CA ASP A 67 -15.38 -6.11 -5.47
C ASP A 67 -14.65 -6.51 -4.17
N LEU A 68 -13.78 -5.63 -3.67
CA LEU A 68 -13.04 -5.81 -2.42
C LEU A 68 -13.95 -5.76 -1.18
N TYR A 69 -15.08 -5.06 -1.28
CA TYR A 69 -16.10 -5.05 -0.24
C TYR A 69 -16.94 -6.33 -0.27
N GLU A 70 -17.33 -6.80 -1.46
CA GLU A 70 -18.10 -8.04 -1.61
C GLU A 70 -17.35 -9.29 -1.11
N ASN A 71 -16.02 -9.27 -1.13
CA ASN A 71 -15.18 -10.39 -0.67
C ASN A 71 -14.49 -10.14 0.68
N ASP A 72 -14.94 -9.13 1.45
CA ASP A 72 -14.41 -8.70 2.74
C ASP A 72 -12.92 -8.25 2.76
N SER A 73 -12.23 -8.22 1.62
CA SER A 73 -10.80 -7.84 1.56
C SER A 73 -10.58 -6.37 1.93
N ILE A 74 -11.57 -5.50 1.71
CA ILE A 74 -11.52 -4.10 2.12
C ILE A 74 -11.31 -3.90 3.63
N PHE A 75 -11.58 -4.94 4.44
CA PHE A 75 -11.39 -4.94 5.90
C PHE A 75 -10.03 -5.49 6.34
N ASP A 76 -9.16 -5.87 5.40
CA ASP A 76 -7.81 -6.33 5.71
C ASP A 76 -6.99 -5.25 6.43
N LYS A 77 -6.33 -5.65 7.53
CA LYS A 77 -5.55 -4.76 8.39
C LYS A 77 -4.07 -4.87 8.09
N PHE A 78 -3.60 -4.08 7.12
CA PHE A 78 -2.18 -3.98 6.82
C PHE A 78 -1.45 -3.21 7.94
N GLU A 79 -0.31 -3.73 8.40
CA GLU A 79 0.55 -3.06 9.36
C GLU A 79 1.57 -2.14 8.67
N CYS A 80 2.22 -1.28 9.46
CA CYS A 80 3.29 -0.42 8.99
C CYS A 80 4.49 -0.42 9.93
N CYS A 81 5.65 -0.03 9.42
CA CYS A 81 6.86 0.13 10.23
C CYS A 81 7.74 1.27 9.70
N LEU A 82 8.61 1.79 10.57
CA LEU A 82 9.62 2.80 10.23
C LEU A 82 11.01 2.17 10.30
N SER A 83 11.92 2.63 9.45
CA SER A 83 13.33 2.28 9.57
C SER A 83 13.95 2.83 10.85
N GLY A 84 14.98 2.16 11.35
CA GLY A 84 15.66 2.55 12.60
C GLY A 84 16.30 3.94 12.58
N ASP A 85 16.64 4.45 11.39
CA ASP A 85 17.17 5.80 11.14
C ASP A 85 16.06 6.86 10.91
N GLY A 86 14.79 6.44 10.82
CA GLY A 86 13.66 7.33 10.56
C GLY A 86 13.63 7.94 9.16
N LEU A 87 14.42 7.42 8.21
CA LEU A 87 14.48 7.94 6.84
C LEU A 87 13.51 7.25 5.88
N ARG A 88 12.99 6.08 6.25
CA ARG A 88 12.10 5.27 5.41
C ARG A 88 10.94 4.70 6.21
N VAL A 89 9.84 4.46 5.52
CA VAL A 89 8.64 3.81 6.05
C VAL A 89 8.25 2.66 5.13
N ALA A 90 7.66 1.60 5.69
CA ALA A 90 7.25 0.45 4.92
C ALA A 90 5.88 -0.07 5.33
N THR A 91 5.21 -0.73 4.38
CA THR A 91 3.92 -1.37 4.63
C THR A 91 3.60 -2.42 3.56
N GLY A 92 2.70 -3.35 3.89
CA GLY A 92 2.29 -4.42 2.99
C GLY A 92 1.11 -4.09 2.06
N SER A 93 0.85 -4.99 1.13
CA SER A 93 -0.26 -4.97 0.17
C SER A 93 -0.60 -6.41 -0.28
N TYR A 94 -1.58 -6.54 -1.16
CA TYR A 94 -1.91 -7.78 -1.87
C TYR A 94 -0.78 -8.28 -2.78
N SER A 95 -0.92 -9.49 -3.30
CA SER A 95 0.07 -10.21 -4.12
C SER A 95 1.40 -10.43 -3.37
N ASN A 96 1.36 -10.57 -2.04
CA ASN A 96 2.55 -10.60 -1.16
C ASN A 96 3.51 -9.41 -1.36
N LEU A 97 2.99 -8.28 -1.85
CA LEU A 97 3.80 -7.10 -2.08
C LEU A 97 3.99 -6.34 -0.76
N PHE A 98 5.15 -5.70 -0.63
CA PHE A 98 5.36 -4.62 0.31
C PHE A 98 6.01 -3.44 -0.38
N ARG A 99 5.81 -2.27 0.20
CA ARG A 99 6.31 -1.00 -0.32
C ARG A 99 7.17 -0.33 0.71
N VAL A 100 8.24 0.31 0.23
CA VAL A 100 9.16 1.12 1.02
C VAL A 100 9.17 2.52 0.42
N PHE A 101 8.99 3.53 1.26
CA PHE A 101 8.99 4.93 0.86
C PHE A 101 10.05 5.70 1.65
N GLY A 102 10.75 6.63 1.00
CA GLY A 102 11.58 7.61 1.70
C GLY A 102 10.71 8.72 2.28
N CYS A 103 10.96 9.10 3.53
CA CYS A 103 10.17 10.14 4.22
C CYS A 103 10.87 11.49 4.35
N ALA A 104 12.06 11.65 3.76
CA ALA A 104 12.70 12.95 3.66
C ALA A 104 11.83 13.94 2.85
N PRO A 105 11.79 15.24 3.21
CA PRO A 105 11.02 16.24 2.46
C PRO A 105 11.40 16.24 0.97
N GLY A 106 10.39 16.11 0.10
CA GLY A 106 10.58 16.06 -1.35
C GLY A 106 11.12 14.72 -1.90
N SER A 107 11.23 13.68 -1.07
CA SER A 107 11.63 12.36 -1.53
C SER A 107 10.61 11.78 -2.51
N THR A 108 11.11 11.23 -3.61
CA THR A 108 10.35 10.45 -4.59
C THR A 108 10.66 8.95 -4.48
N GLU A 109 11.42 8.55 -3.46
CA GLU A 109 11.78 7.15 -3.21
C GLU A 109 10.52 6.33 -2.91
N ALA A 110 10.19 5.40 -3.80
CA ALA A 110 9.07 4.48 -3.65
C ALA A 110 9.39 3.15 -4.33
N THR A 111 9.78 2.16 -3.54
CA THR A 111 10.13 0.82 -4.03
C THR A 111 9.00 -0.16 -3.71
N THR A 112 8.66 -1.04 -4.66
CA THR A 112 7.74 -2.16 -4.45
C THR A 112 8.51 -3.47 -4.58
N LEU A 113 8.32 -4.37 -3.62
CA LEU A 113 9.00 -5.67 -3.54
C LEU A 113 7.97 -6.77 -3.32
N GLU A 114 8.24 -7.96 -3.83
CA GLU A 114 7.41 -9.16 -3.63
C GLU A 114 8.09 -10.10 -2.63
N ALA A 115 7.38 -10.48 -1.58
CA ALA A 115 7.85 -11.49 -0.63
C ALA A 115 7.67 -12.89 -1.23
N SER A 116 8.72 -13.43 -1.85
CA SER A 116 8.69 -14.73 -2.50
C SER A 116 9.95 -15.56 -2.25
N LYS A 117 9.83 -16.89 -2.41
CA LYS A 117 10.96 -17.84 -2.30
C LYS A 117 12.03 -17.63 -3.37
N ASN A 118 11.74 -16.88 -4.44
CA ASN A 118 12.66 -16.59 -5.54
C ASN A 118 13.07 -15.11 -5.51
N PRO A 119 14.14 -14.75 -4.77
CA PRO A 119 14.53 -13.35 -4.54
C PRO A 119 14.97 -12.59 -5.80
N MET A 120 15.15 -13.28 -6.93
CA MET A 120 15.54 -12.70 -8.23
C MET A 120 14.38 -12.34 -9.15
N ARG A 121 13.12 -12.59 -8.78
CA ARG A 121 11.96 -12.00 -9.46
C ARG A 121 11.86 -10.51 -9.10
N ARG A 122 12.79 -9.70 -9.60
CA ARG A 122 12.61 -8.24 -9.62
C ARG A 122 11.53 -7.92 -10.66
N GLN A 123 10.33 -7.59 -10.21
CA GLN A 123 9.35 -6.97 -11.11
C GLN A 123 9.79 -5.52 -11.35
N VAL A 124 10.29 -5.27 -12.55
CA VAL A 124 10.77 -3.97 -13.01
C VAL A 124 9.65 -2.94 -12.91
N GLN A 125 9.81 -1.89 -12.09
CA GLN A 125 9.01 -0.67 -12.23
C GLN A 125 9.46 0.06 -13.50
N THR A 126 8.56 0.28 -14.45
CA THR A 126 8.71 1.32 -15.47
C THR A 126 7.78 2.49 -15.16
N PRO A 127 8.26 3.74 -15.29
CA PRO A 127 7.43 4.92 -15.11
C PRO A 127 6.35 5.01 -16.20
N SER A 128 5.17 5.49 -15.80
CA SER A 128 4.01 5.69 -16.67
C SER A 128 4.33 6.55 -17.90
N ARG A 129 4.15 5.98 -19.10
CA ARG A 129 4.00 6.77 -20.35
C ARG A 129 2.52 7.12 -20.57
N PRO A 130 2.20 8.29 -21.16
CA PRO A 130 0.82 8.69 -21.39
C PRO A 130 0.17 7.81 -22.47
N SER A 131 -0.96 7.21 -22.12
CA SER A 131 -1.74 6.34 -23.01
C SER A 131 -2.37 7.14 -24.15
N ARG A 132 -2.10 6.75 -25.40
CA ARG A 132 -2.95 7.14 -26.54
C ARG A 132 -4.20 6.27 -26.54
N SER A 133 -5.35 6.92 -26.57
CA SER A 133 -6.67 6.32 -26.72
C SER A 133 -6.82 5.57 -28.04
N LEU A 134 -7.42 4.38 -28.02
CA LEU A 134 -8.13 3.81 -29.16
C LEU A 134 -9.31 2.98 -28.66
N ASN A 135 -10.50 3.39 -29.09
CA ASN A 135 -11.77 2.72 -28.86
C ASN A 135 -11.82 1.38 -29.61
N SER A 136 -12.42 0.35 -29.01
CA SER A 136 -13.23 -0.61 -29.77
C SER A 136 -14.22 -1.34 -28.86
N ILE A 137 -15.49 -1.23 -29.25
CA ILE A 137 -16.65 -1.88 -28.65
C ILE A 137 -16.70 -3.33 -29.12
N THR A 138 -16.89 -4.30 -28.22
CA THR A 138 -17.80 -5.44 -28.46
C THR A 138 -18.27 -6.04 -27.14
N ARG A 139 -19.59 -6.24 -27.04
CA ARG A 139 -20.29 -6.94 -25.96
C ARG A 139 -20.13 -8.45 -26.13
N VAL A 140 -19.73 -9.18 -25.09
CA VAL A 140 -20.07 -10.62 -24.90
C VAL A 140 -20.29 -10.88 -23.41
N VAL A 141 -21.35 -11.63 -23.10
CA VAL A 141 -21.85 -12.00 -21.77
C VAL A 141 -21.44 -13.45 -21.44
N ARG A 142 -21.26 -13.75 -20.14
CA ARG A 142 -20.98 -15.04 -19.44
C ARG A 142 -19.48 -15.36 -19.31
N ARG A 143 -18.94 -15.79 -18.17
CA ARG A 143 -19.45 -16.67 -17.10
C ARG A 143 -18.54 -16.49 -15.86
N GLY A 144 -19.06 -16.74 -14.64
CA GLY A 144 -18.33 -16.59 -13.37
C GLY A 144 -16.92 -17.19 -13.40
N THR A 145 -15.94 -16.33 -13.20
CA THR A 145 -14.52 -16.65 -13.11
C THR A 145 -13.98 -15.69 -12.07
N GLU A 146 -13.24 -16.19 -11.08
CA GLU A 146 -12.64 -15.38 -10.01
C GLU A 146 -11.97 -14.14 -10.63
N THR A 147 -12.38 -12.97 -10.17
CA THR A 147 -12.03 -11.67 -10.77
C THR A 147 -10.56 -11.36 -10.52
N LEU A 148 -9.68 -11.96 -11.34
CA LEU A 148 -8.29 -11.57 -11.47
C LEU A 148 -8.25 -10.14 -12.02
N GLY A 149 -8.01 -9.17 -11.14
CA GLY A 149 -7.92 -7.80 -11.54
C GLY A 149 -6.62 -7.57 -12.31
N VAL A 150 -6.70 -7.21 -13.59
CA VAL A 150 -5.50 -6.96 -14.41
C VAL A 150 -4.89 -5.60 -14.06
N ASP A 151 -3.56 -5.52 -13.90
CA ASP A 151 -2.84 -4.24 -13.79
C ASP A 151 -2.55 -3.63 -15.19
N ALA A 152 -2.03 -2.39 -15.23
CA ALA A 152 -1.72 -1.71 -16.50
C ALA A 152 -0.66 -2.44 -17.37
N ASN A 153 -0.01 -3.46 -16.81
CA ASN A 153 1.02 -4.27 -17.45
C ASN A 153 0.49 -5.64 -17.89
N GLY A 154 -0.80 -5.93 -17.71
CA GLY A 154 -1.41 -7.20 -18.10
C GLY A 154 -1.24 -8.32 -17.08
N ASN A 155 -0.69 -8.05 -15.89
CA ASN A 155 -0.53 -9.04 -14.84
C ASN A 155 -1.83 -9.17 -14.04
N SER A 156 -2.25 -10.41 -13.78
CA SER A 156 -3.33 -10.71 -12.85
C SER A 156 -2.88 -10.37 -11.42
N LEU A 157 -3.52 -9.39 -10.79
CA LEU A 157 -3.37 -9.12 -9.37
C LEU A 157 -4.11 -10.19 -8.58
N ASP A 158 -3.39 -10.83 -7.66
CA ASP A 158 -3.92 -11.84 -6.76
C ASP A 158 -4.25 -11.20 -5.41
N PHE A 159 -5.55 -11.06 -5.13
CA PHE A 159 -6.03 -10.53 -3.86
C PHE A 159 -6.14 -11.59 -2.75
N THR A 160 -5.92 -12.86 -3.08
CA THR A 160 -5.95 -13.95 -2.09
C THR A 160 -4.67 -13.99 -1.27
N THR A 161 -3.55 -13.57 -1.86
CA THR A 161 -2.27 -13.44 -1.17
C THR A 161 -2.04 -12.01 -0.68
N LYS A 162 -1.56 -11.88 0.56
CA LYS A 162 -1.41 -10.60 1.25
C LYS A 162 -0.24 -10.63 2.21
N LEU A 163 0.43 -9.49 2.31
CA LEU A 163 1.47 -9.26 3.31
C LEU A 163 0.89 -8.31 4.36
N LEU A 164 0.36 -8.87 5.44
CA LEU A 164 -0.25 -8.07 6.50
C LEU A 164 0.76 -7.57 7.53
N HIS A 165 1.80 -8.37 7.78
CA HIS A 165 2.76 -8.15 8.88
C HIS A 165 4.18 -7.94 8.36
N LEU A 166 4.84 -6.93 8.89
CA LEU A 166 6.24 -6.61 8.64
C LEU A 166 6.85 -5.83 9.80
N ALA A 167 8.14 -6.00 9.99
CA ALA A 167 8.92 -5.30 10.99
C ALA A 167 10.25 -4.84 10.38
N TRP A 168 10.67 -3.63 10.73
CA TRP A 168 12.00 -3.14 10.41
C TRP A 168 12.91 -3.31 11.62
N HIS A 169 14.13 -3.79 11.42
CA HIS A 169 15.12 -3.86 12.47
C HIS A 169 15.44 -2.46 13.03
N PRO A 170 15.52 -2.27 14.36
CA PRO A 170 15.64 -0.94 14.98
C PRO A 170 16.98 -0.24 14.75
N THR A 171 18.00 -0.95 14.27
CA THR A 171 19.36 -0.41 14.03
C THR A 171 20.00 -0.87 12.72
N GLU A 172 19.43 -1.87 12.04
CA GLU A 172 20.03 -2.46 10.86
C GLU A 172 19.11 -2.22 9.67
N ASN A 173 19.69 -2.21 8.48
CA ASN A 173 18.93 -2.02 7.26
C ASN A 173 18.27 -3.33 6.81
N LEU A 174 17.43 -3.89 7.67
CA LEU A 174 16.82 -5.20 7.52
C LEU A 174 15.32 -5.14 7.77
N ILE A 175 14.54 -5.66 6.83
CA ILE A 175 13.09 -5.83 6.95
C ILE A 175 12.78 -7.31 7.06
N ALA A 176 11.99 -7.68 8.06
CA ALA A 176 11.36 -8.98 8.17
C ALA A 176 9.88 -8.87 7.79
N CYS A 177 9.37 -9.78 6.98
CA CYS A 177 7.95 -9.81 6.63
C CYS A 177 7.43 -11.24 6.57
N VAL A 178 6.12 -11.38 6.81
CA VAL A 178 5.42 -12.66 6.75
C VAL A 178 4.49 -12.66 5.54
N ALA A 179 4.67 -13.66 4.68
CA ALA A 179 3.79 -13.89 3.53
C ALA A 179 3.49 -15.39 3.42
N ALA A 180 2.20 -15.70 3.24
CA ALA A 180 1.67 -17.05 3.38
C ALA A 180 2.09 -17.70 4.71
N ASN A 181 2.97 -18.70 4.66
CA ASN A 181 3.45 -19.47 5.83
C ASN A 181 4.98 -19.35 6.03
N SER A 182 5.60 -18.30 5.50
CA SER A 182 7.04 -18.12 5.52
C SER A 182 7.42 -16.76 6.10
N LEU A 183 8.51 -16.74 6.87
CA LEU A 183 9.22 -15.52 7.26
C LEU A 183 10.29 -15.22 6.21
N TYR A 184 10.28 -14.01 5.68
CA TYR A 184 11.30 -13.50 4.75
C TYR A 184 12.08 -12.36 5.39
N MET A 185 13.37 -12.28 5.08
CA MET A 185 14.26 -11.21 5.55
C MET A 185 14.97 -10.59 4.37
N TYR A 186 14.87 -9.28 4.24
CA TYR A 186 15.44 -8.50 3.14
C TYR A 186 16.41 -7.46 3.69
N TYR A 187 17.54 -7.29 3.01
CA TYR A 187 18.34 -6.09 3.19
C TYR A 187 17.67 -4.96 2.41
N ALA A 188 17.30 -3.89 3.10
CA ALA A 188 16.58 -2.75 2.52
C ALA A 188 17.52 -1.64 2.04
#